data_AF-A0A2E2HE03-F1
#
_entry.id   AF-A0A2E2HE03-F1
#
_cell.length_a   1.000
_cell.length_b   1.000
_cell.length_c   1.000
_cell.angle_alpha   90.00
_cell.angle_beta   90.00
_cell.angle_gamma   90.00
#
_symmetry.space_group_name_H-M   'P 1'
#
loop_
_entity.id
_entity.type
_entity.pdbx_description
1 polymer ?
#
loop_
_entity_poly.entity_id
_entity_poly.type
_entity_poly.pdbx_seq_one_letter_code
_entity_poly.pdbx_strand_id
1 'polypeptide(L)'
;MRLLDSARQQLQQYYLQLMDRLEQAVREYCLAHNESERTDARQRIKDHTRQLVLLEPFYRNEVNPREAEKISRLCALLTRENADTSEYQELLTGFYRSMDRLA
;
A
#
# COMPACT_ATOMS: atom_id res chain seq x y z
N MET A 1 0.51 11.47 -29.24
CA MET A 1 -0.47 10.58 -28.57
C MET A 1 0.14 9.27 -28.04
N ARG A 2 0.94 8.50 -28.80
CA ARG A 2 1.48 7.20 -28.37
C ARG A 2 2.34 7.16 -27.08
N LEU A 3 3.00 8.27 -26.72
CA LEU A 3 3.85 8.34 -25.52
C LEU A 3 3.04 8.37 -24.21
N LEU A 4 1.87 9.03 -24.22
CA LEU A 4 0.99 9.11 -23.04
C LEU A 4 0.35 7.76 -22.73
N ASP A 5 -0.03 7.01 -23.77
CA ASP A 5 -0.60 5.67 -23.63
C ASP A 5 0.45 4.68 -23.09
N SER A 6 1.68 4.75 -23.59
CA SER A 6 2.80 3.93 -23.09
C SER A 6 3.16 4.25 -21.64
N ALA A 7 3.17 5.54 -21.26
CA ALA A 7 3.43 5.94 -19.88
C ALA A 7 2.32 5.48 -18.93
N ARG A 8 1.05 5.56 -19.36
CA ARG A 8 -0.10 5.07 -18.59
C ARG A 8 -0.03 3.56 -18.36
N GLN A 9 0.33 2.78 -19.38
CA GLN A 9 0.51 1.33 -19.24
C GLN A 9 1.65 0.97 -18.28
N GLN A 10 2.79 1.67 -18.37
CA GLN A 10 3.92 1.46 -17.45
C GLN A 10 3.56 1.78 -15.99
N LEU A 11 2.80 2.85 -15.76
CA LEU A 11 2.33 3.22 -14.42
C LEU A 11 1.33 2.21 -13.87
N GLN A 12 0.44 1.69 -14.71
CA GLN A 12 -0.47 0.60 -14.31
C GLN A 12 0.31 -0.67 -13.95
N GLN A 13 1.31 -1.06 -14.75
CA GLN A 13 2.17 -2.21 -14.43
C GLN A 13 2.94 -1.99 -13.13
N TYR A 14 3.49 -0.79 -12.92
CA TYR A 14 4.18 -0.44 -11.69
C TYR A 14 3.26 -0.53 -10.46
N TYR A 15 2.02 -0.05 -10.58
CA TYR A 15 1.01 -0.18 -9.54
C TYR A 15 0.74 -1.65 -9.18
N LEU A 16 0.54 -2.52 -10.17
CA LEU A 16 0.30 -3.95 -9.93
C LEU A 16 1.50 -4.61 -9.23
N GLN A 17 2.71 -4.34 -9.71
CA GLN A 17 3.94 -4.85 -9.08
C GLN A 17 4.12 -4.34 -7.65
N LEU A 18 3.72 -3.09 -7.38
CA LEU A 18 3.77 -2.52 -6.04
C LEU A 18 2.78 -3.21 -5.11
N MET A 19 1.57 -3.50 -5.58
CA MET A 19 0.57 -4.25 -4.83
C MET A 19 1.05 -5.65 -4.48
N ASP A 20 1.64 -6.38 -5.43
CA ASP A 20 2.21 -7.71 -5.19
C ASP A 20 3.32 -7.68 -4.12
N ARG A 21 4.22 -6.70 -4.20
CA ARG A 21 5.30 -6.50 -3.21
C ARG A 21 4.77 -6.16 -1.83
N LEU A 22 3.72 -5.34 -1.77
CA LEU A 22 3.09 -4.95 -0.53
C LEU A 22 2.35 -6.14 0.12
N GLU A 23 1.67 -6.97 -0.68
CA GLU A 23 1.07 -8.22 -0.21
C GLU A 23 2.12 -9.19 0.34
N GLN A 24 3.22 -9.37 -0.38
CA GLN A 24 4.33 -10.21 0.05
C GLN A 24 4.94 -9.72 1.37
N ALA A 25 5.21 -8.41 1.50
CA ALA A 25 5.76 -7.84 2.73
C ALA A 25 4.80 -8.00 3.93
N VAL A 26 3.49 -7.96 3.70
CA VAL A 26 2.49 -8.19 4.75
C VAL A 26 2.43 -9.66 5.15
N ARG A 27 2.48 -10.59 4.19
CA ARG A 27 2.58 -12.02 4.49
C ARG A 27 3.81 -12.32 5.35
N GLU A 28 4.95 -11.73 5.00
CA GLU A 28 6.19 -11.85 5.78
C GLU A 28 6.05 -11.26 7.18
N TYR A 29 5.38 -10.10 7.33
CA TYR A 29 5.10 -9.50 8.63
C TYR A 29 4.23 -10.41 9.52
N CYS A 30 3.20 -11.04 8.94
CA CYS A 30 2.31 -11.96 9.64
C CYS A 30 2.97 -13.29 10.01
N LEU A 31 3.87 -13.78 9.18
CA LEU A 31 4.56 -15.07 9.36
C LEU A 31 5.88 -14.94 10.14
N ALA A 32 6.37 -13.72 10.39
CA ALA A 32 7.61 -13.46 11.11
C ALA A 32 7.67 -14.20 12.46
N HIS A 33 8.75 -14.94 12.67
CA HIS A 33 8.97 -15.76 13.86
C HIS A 33 9.77 -15.01 14.93
N ASN A 34 10.42 -13.91 14.57
CA ASN A 34 11.17 -13.07 15.48
C ASN A 34 10.95 -11.57 15.20
N GLU A 35 11.39 -10.74 16.15
CA GLU A 35 11.19 -9.29 16.09
C GLU A 35 11.99 -8.63 14.95
N SER A 36 13.12 -9.22 14.55
CA SER A 36 13.94 -8.70 13.44
C SER A 36 13.20 -8.85 12.11
N GLU A 37 12.71 -10.04 11.80
CA GLU A 37 11.91 -10.33 10.59
C GLU A 37 10.67 -9.44 10.53
N ARG A 38 10.00 -9.28 11.68
CA ARG A 38 8.82 -8.42 11.79
C ARG A 38 9.17 -6.96 11.51
N THR A 39 10.28 -6.47 12.05
CA THR A 39 10.77 -5.11 11.84
C THR A 39 11.14 -4.87 10.38
N ASP A 40 11.84 -5.82 9.74
CA ASP A 40 12.23 -5.74 8.33
C ASP A 40 11.01 -5.73 7.41
N ALA A 41 10.07 -6.64 7.64
CA ALA A 41 8.82 -6.69 6.89
C ALA A 41 8.00 -5.40 7.09
N ARG A 42 7.92 -4.88 8.33
CA ARG A 42 7.28 -3.60 8.64
C ARG A 42 7.93 -2.45 7.87
N GLN A 43 9.25 -2.42 7.78
CA GLN A 43 9.96 -1.37 7.04
C GLN A 43 9.67 -1.45 5.54
N ARG A 44 9.63 -2.66 4.95
CA ARG A 44 9.20 -2.85 3.55
C ARG A 44 7.76 -2.38 3.30
N ILE A 45 6.83 -2.68 4.20
CA ILE A 45 5.45 -2.19 4.12
C ILE A 45 5.43 -0.65 4.13
N LYS A 46 6.20 -0.01 5.01
CA LYS A 46 6.32 1.46 5.05
C LYS A 46 6.84 2.02 3.74
N ASP A 47 7.86 1.40 3.15
CA ASP A 47 8.45 1.88 1.90
C ASP A 47 7.50 1.68 0.71
N HIS A 48 6.79 0.55 0.64
CA HIS A 48 5.79 0.31 -0.40
C HIS A 48 4.56 1.21 -0.26
N THR A 49 4.07 1.44 0.96
CA THR A 49 2.95 2.38 1.19
C THR A 49 3.32 3.82 0.84
N ARG A 50 4.57 4.26 1.07
CA ARG A 50 5.06 5.57 0.58
C ARG A 50 5.01 5.67 -0.93
N GLN A 51 5.45 4.64 -1.63
CA GLN A 51 5.39 4.58 -3.10
C GLN A 51 3.94 4.60 -3.60
N LEU A 52 3.02 3.96 -2.88
CA LEU A 52 1.62 3.89 -3.26
C LEU A 52 0.95 5.27 -3.20
N VAL A 53 1.26 6.09 -2.18
CA VAL A 53 0.75 7.47 -2.08
C VAL A 53 1.10 8.31 -3.32
N LEU A 54 2.26 8.09 -3.93
CA LEU A 54 2.65 8.80 -5.15
C LEU A 54 1.79 8.41 -6.37
N LEU A 55 1.15 7.23 -6.31
CA LEU A 55 0.26 6.72 -7.34
C LEU A 55 -1.22 7.12 -7.09
N GLU A 56 -1.52 7.86 -6.02
CA GLU A 56 -2.88 8.32 -5.70
C GLU A 56 -3.62 8.94 -6.89
N PRO A 57 -3.03 9.85 -7.67
CA PRO A 57 -3.72 10.43 -8.82
C PRO A 57 -4.16 9.41 -9.88
N PHE A 58 -3.55 8.22 -9.90
CA PHE A 58 -3.85 7.16 -10.88
C PHE A 58 -4.98 6.24 -10.44
N TYR A 59 -5.09 5.94 -9.14
CA TYR A 59 -6.18 5.11 -8.60
C TYR A 59 -7.34 5.91 -8.03
N ARG A 60 -7.18 7.23 -7.83
CA ARG A 60 -8.27 8.14 -7.44
C ARG A 60 -9.32 8.30 -8.55
N ASN A 61 -8.92 8.07 -9.80
CA ASN A 61 -9.78 8.29 -10.96
C ASN A 61 -10.60 7.03 -11.31
N GLU A 62 -11.92 7.24 -11.36
CA GLU A 62 -13.01 6.45 -11.97
C GLU A 62 -13.94 5.61 -11.08
N VAL A 63 -13.56 5.10 -9.89
CA VAL A 63 -14.43 4.14 -9.15
C VAL A 63 -14.96 4.65 -7.80
N ASN A 64 -14.10 5.14 -6.89
CA ASN A 64 -14.55 5.59 -5.56
C ASN A 64 -13.58 6.57 -4.88
N PRO A 65 -13.78 7.90 -5.02
CA PRO A 65 -12.91 8.92 -4.44
C PRO A 65 -12.77 8.85 -2.92
N ARG A 66 -13.79 8.35 -2.22
CA ARG A 66 -13.79 8.23 -0.74
C ARG A 66 -12.86 7.11 -0.28
N GLU A 67 -12.85 5.98 -0.99
CA GLU A 67 -11.95 4.86 -0.66
C GLU A 67 -10.51 5.21 -1.04
N ALA A 68 -10.28 5.92 -2.15
CA ALA A 68 -8.95 6.45 -2.50
C ALA A 68 -8.39 7.40 -1.41
N GLU A 69 -9.21 8.32 -0.90
CA GLU A 69 -8.82 9.19 0.20
C GLU A 69 -8.52 8.40 1.49
N LYS A 70 -9.33 7.38 1.79
CA LYS A 70 -9.13 6.51 2.95
C LYS A 70 -7.84 5.70 2.84
N ILE A 71 -7.51 5.17 1.67
CA ILE A 71 -6.23 4.49 1.39
C ILE A 71 -5.08 5.44 1.66
N SER A 72 -5.12 6.67 1.13
CA SER A 72 -4.05 7.65 1.34
C SER A 72 -3.85 8.02 2.82
N ARG A 73 -4.94 8.14 3.58
CA ARG A 73 -4.87 8.34 5.05
C ARG A 73 -4.25 7.13 5.75
N LEU A 74 -4.64 5.91 5.38
CA LEU A 74 -4.11 4.68 5.96
C LEU A 74 -2.62 4.50 5.63
N CYS A 75 -2.18 4.82 4.40
CA CYS A 75 -0.77 4.86 4.06
C CYS A 75 0.00 5.85 4.94
N ALA A 76 -0.52 7.08 5.13
CA ALA A 76 0.13 8.05 6.01
C ALA A 76 0.28 7.53 7.45
N LEU A 77 -0.74 6.85 7.98
CA LEU A 77 -0.70 6.23 9.30
C LEU A 77 0.27 5.06 9.38
N LEU A 78 0.28 4.17 8.38
CA LEU A 78 1.20 3.03 8.28
C LEU A 78 2.67 3.46 8.21
N THR A 79 2.95 4.67 7.69
CA THR A 79 4.32 5.19 7.63
C THR A 79 4.83 5.79 8.95
N ARG A 80 3.98 5.93 9.97
CA ARG A 80 4.40 6.45 11.29
C ARG A 80 5.36 5.48 11.97
N GLU A 81 6.40 6.04 12.60
CA GLU A 81 7.44 5.26 13.28
C GLU A 81 6.96 4.61 14.58
N ASN A 82 5.96 5.19 15.24
CA ASN A 82 5.61 4.86 16.62
C ASN A 82 4.32 4.06 16.79
N ALA A 83 3.71 3.53 15.71
CA ALA A 83 2.52 2.71 15.86
C ALA A 83 2.88 1.42 16.62
N ASP A 84 2.10 1.06 17.65
CA ASP A 84 2.30 -0.21 18.33
C ASP A 84 1.86 -1.38 17.41
N THR A 85 2.20 -2.62 17.78
CA THR A 85 1.93 -3.80 16.95
C THR A 85 0.43 -4.00 16.70
N SER A 86 -0.43 -3.67 17.67
CA SER A 86 -1.88 -3.85 17.59
C SER A 86 -2.50 -2.81 16.66
N GLU A 87 -2.16 -1.54 16.87
CA GLU A 87 -2.55 -0.42 16.01
C GLU A 87 -2.08 -0.67 14.57
N TYR A 88 -0.84 -1.15 14.38
CA TYR A 88 -0.30 -1.44 13.06
C TYR A 88 -1.07 -2.54 12.32
N GLN A 89 -1.50 -3.59 13.02
CA GLN A 89 -2.33 -4.66 12.46
C GLN A 89 -3.73 -4.16 12.08
N GLU A 90 -4.34 -3.30 12.90
CA GLU A 90 -5.63 -2.67 12.60
C GLU A 90 -5.53 -1.77 11.36
N LEU A 91 -4.47 -0.97 11.25
CA LEU A 91 -4.20 -0.12 10.10
C LEU A 91 -4.01 -0.95 8.82
N LEU A 92 -3.25 -2.05 8.88
CA LEU A 92 -3.08 -2.98 7.76
C LEU A 92 -4.42 -3.59 7.33
N THR A 93 -5.21 -4.06 8.29
CA THR A 93 -6.53 -4.64 8.02
C THR A 93 -7.48 -3.64 7.37
N GLY A 94 -7.49 -2.40 7.88
CA GLY A 94 -8.25 -1.29 7.31
C GLY A 94 -7.81 -0.96 5.88
N PHE A 95 -6.50 -0.97 5.63
CA PHE A 95 -5.90 -0.69 4.33
C PHE A 95 -6.35 -1.69 3.27
N TYR A 96 -6.18 -2.99 3.52
CA TYR A 96 -6.58 -4.02 2.52
C TYR A 96 -8.08 -4.05 2.27
N ARG A 97 -8.91 -3.86 3.30
CA ARG A 97 -10.37 -3.75 3.10
C ARG A 97 -10.76 -2.56 2.22
N SER A 98 -10.01 -1.47 2.26
CA SER A 98 -10.24 -0.32 1.39
C SER A 98 -9.71 -0.54 -0.02
N MET A 99 -8.58 -1.23 -0.18
CA MET A 99 -8.06 -1.63 -1.50
C MET A 99 -9.03 -2.59 -2.22
N ASP A 100 -9.59 -3.57 -1.51
CA ASP A 100 -10.56 -4.53 -2.05
C ASP A 100 -11.85 -3.87 -2.55
N ARG A 101 -12.26 -2.76 -1.94
CA ARG A 101 -13.43 -1.96 -2.37
C ARG A 101 -13.13 -1.01 -3.54
N LEU A 102 -11.86 -0.88 -3.89
CA LEU A 102 -11.40 -0.02 -4.98
C LEU A 102 -11.15 -0.83 -6.27
N ALA A 103 -10.96 -2.15 -6.16
CA ALA A 103 -10.83 -3.11 -7.26
C ALA A 103 -12.19 -3.48 -7.87
#